data_AF-A0A317PVF8-F1
#
_entry.id   AF-A0A317PVF8-F1
#
_cell.length_a   1.000
_cell.length_b   1.000
_cell.length_c   1.000
_cell.angle_alpha   90.00
_cell.angle_beta   90.00
_cell.angle_gamma   90.00
#
_symmetry.space_group_name_H-M   'P 1'
#
loop_
_entity.id
_entity.type
_entity.pdbx_description
1 polymer ?
#
loop_
_entity_poly.entity_id
_entity_poly.type
_entity_poly.pdbx_seq_one_letter_code
_entity_poly.pdbx_strand_id
1 'polypeptide(L)'
;MSNTDSEQLDEVTPNTPGVTPEPPAPKSRAYETLKRPLSEKELLNIGSVNLMIDDIHRMENEISSLKSFQDKFHEKDKSEAILKEKLTAYKLSEIAYNVSISMGALFIGIAIKLWDIEIYGKLSLGAGIILWLSGSAMKLGRMIAK
;
A
#
# COMPACT_ATOMS: atom_id res chain seq x y z
N MET A 1 21.74 10.24 23.56
CA MET A 1 22.04 9.29 22.46
C MET A 1 21.44 7.96 22.86
N SER A 2 20.31 7.59 22.25
CA SER A 2 19.64 6.30 22.45
C SER A 2 19.62 5.60 21.11
N ASN A 3 20.45 4.57 20.95
CA ASN A 3 20.42 3.67 19.80
C ASN A 3 19.22 2.74 19.99
N THR A 4 18.24 2.84 19.10
CA THR A 4 17.15 1.87 18.97
C THR A 4 17.57 0.88 17.90
N ASP A 5 18.29 -0.16 18.31
CA ASP A 5 18.46 -1.35 17.48
C ASP A 5 17.08 -2.00 17.33
N SER A 6 16.61 -2.06 16.09
CA SER A 6 15.33 -2.64 15.73
C SER A 6 15.53 -4.16 15.68
N GLU A 7 14.93 -4.91 16.62
CA GLU A 7 14.79 -6.36 16.51
C GLU A 7 14.05 -6.70 15.21
N GLN A 8 14.80 -7.16 14.21
CA GLN A 8 14.23 -7.84 13.05
C GLN A 8 13.77 -9.22 13.51
N LEU A 9 12.45 -9.41 13.58
CA LEU A 9 11.87 -10.74 13.74
C LEU A 9 12.04 -11.46 12.40
N ASP A 10 12.97 -12.41 12.36
CA ASP A 10 13.18 -13.28 11.20
C ASP A 10 11.88 -14.00 10.85
N GLU A 11 11.42 -13.79 9.61
CA GLU A 11 10.27 -14.46 9.04
C GLU A 11 10.59 -15.95 8.87
N VAL A 12 10.10 -16.79 9.80
CA VAL A 12 10.29 -18.24 9.77
C VAL A 12 9.61 -18.82 8.52
N THR A 13 10.40 -19.06 7.48
CA THR A 13 9.96 -19.74 6.27
C THR A 13 10.05 -21.27 6.47
N PRO A 14 9.22 -22.09 5.79
CA PRO A 14 9.05 -23.52 6.07
C PRO A 14 10.29 -24.39 5.80
N ASN A 15 11.41 -23.81 5.34
CA ASN A 15 12.66 -24.51 5.05
C ASN A 15 13.74 -24.26 6.12
N THR A 16 13.37 -23.70 7.28
CA THR A 16 14.31 -23.49 8.39
C THR A 16 14.66 -24.85 9.05
N PRO A 17 15.95 -25.26 9.10
CA PRO A 17 16.34 -26.55 9.68
C PRO A 17 15.95 -26.63 11.16
N GLY A 18 15.13 -27.61 11.53
CA GLY A 18 14.65 -27.83 12.91
C GLY A 18 13.19 -27.47 13.17
N VAL A 19 12.49 -26.89 12.20
CA VAL A 19 11.03 -26.68 12.29
C VAL A 19 10.32 -27.92 11.75
N THR A 20 9.73 -28.70 12.65
CA THR A 20 8.78 -29.74 12.22
C THR A 20 7.49 -29.03 11.80
N PRO A 21 7.02 -29.15 10.55
CA PRO A 21 5.75 -28.55 10.16
C PRO A 21 4.65 -29.16 11.03
N GLU A 22 3.96 -28.31 11.79
CA GLU A 22 2.76 -28.70 12.51
C GLU A 22 1.76 -29.27 11.48
N PRO A 23 1.17 -30.45 11.71
CA PRO A 23 0.21 -31.01 10.78
C PRO A 23 -0.93 -30.01 10.58
N PRO A 24 -1.41 -29.81 9.33
CA PRO A 24 -2.48 -28.86 9.06
C PRO A 24 -3.68 -29.17 9.95
N ALA A 25 -4.17 -28.15 10.66
CA ALA A 25 -5.31 -28.28 11.54
C ALA A 25 -6.44 -29.02 10.81
N PRO A 26 -7.05 -30.06 11.41
CA PRO A 26 -8.10 -30.81 10.75
C PRO A 26 -9.24 -29.84 10.45
N LYS A 27 -9.57 -29.68 9.16
CA LYS A 27 -10.73 -28.89 8.73
C LYS A 27 -11.96 -29.43 9.47
N SER A 28 -12.50 -28.66 10.41
CA SER A 28 -13.59 -29.11 11.26
C SER A 28 -14.82 -29.40 10.38
N ARG A 29 -15.11 -30.68 10.15
CA ARG A 29 -16.32 -31.17 9.47
C ARG A 29 -17.57 -31.09 10.37
N ALA A 30 -17.58 -30.18 11.34
CA ALA A 30 -18.67 -30.03 12.31
C ALA A 30 -20.02 -29.70 11.64
N TYR A 31 -19.99 -29.22 10.39
CA TYR A 31 -21.18 -28.87 9.61
C TYR A 31 -21.56 -29.88 8.51
N GLU A 32 -20.76 -30.91 8.24
CA GLU A 32 -21.12 -31.93 7.22
C GLU A 32 -22.29 -32.81 7.69
N THR A 33 -22.44 -33.01 9.00
CA THR A 33 -23.52 -33.81 9.60
C THR A 33 -24.87 -33.06 9.66
N LEU A 34 -24.90 -31.74 9.42
CA LEU A 34 -26.12 -30.92 9.47
C LEU A 34 -26.94 -30.95 8.17
N LYS A 35 -26.41 -31.49 7.07
CA LYS A 35 -27.20 -31.75 5.84
C LYS A 35 -27.97 -33.07 5.96
N ARG A 36 -28.80 -33.22 6.99
CA ARG A 36 -29.80 -34.30 7.01
C ARG A 36 -30.89 -33.92 6.00
N PRO A 37 -31.17 -34.73 4.96
CA PRO A 37 -32.30 -34.49 4.08
C PRO A 37 -33.59 -34.59 4.89
N LEU A 38 -34.46 -33.57 4.81
CA LEU A 38 -35.76 -33.60 5.48
C LEU A 38 -36.59 -34.76 4.92
N SER A 39 -37.17 -35.56 5.81
CA SER A 39 -38.16 -36.58 5.43
C SER A 39 -39.46 -35.90 4.96
N GLU A 40 -40.20 -36.49 4.02
CA GLU A 40 -41.51 -35.96 3.55
C GLU A 40 -42.48 -35.63 4.71
N LYS A 41 -42.37 -36.36 5.83
CA LYS A 41 -43.17 -36.13 7.04
C LYS A 41 -42.79 -34.84 7.78
N GLU A 42 -41.53 -34.43 7.72
CA GLU A 42 -41.01 -33.20 8.33
C GLU A 42 -41.22 -31.99 7.41
N LEU A 43 -41.27 -32.21 6.09
CA LEU A 43 -41.66 -31.22 5.07
C LEU A 43 -43.15 -30.85 5.15
N LEU A 44 -44.01 -31.80 5.54
CA LEU A 44 -45.43 -31.53 5.80
C LEU A 44 -45.67 -30.71 7.08
N ASN A 45 -44.65 -30.54 7.93
CA ASN A 45 -44.74 -29.72 9.13
C ASN A 45 -44.45 -28.24 8.80
N ILE A 46 -45.45 -27.38 9.02
CA ILE A 46 -45.37 -25.92 8.83
C ILE A 46 -44.17 -25.30 9.57
N GLY A 47 -43.78 -25.83 10.74
CA GLY A 47 -42.65 -25.32 11.51
C GLY A 47 -41.31 -25.40 10.76
N SER A 48 -41.06 -26.52 10.07
CA SER A 48 -39.82 -26.73 9.30
C SER A 48 -39.76 -25.82 8.07
N VAL A 49 -40.90 -25.62 7.40
CA VAL A 49 -41.02 -24.76 6.22
C VAL A 49 -40.81 -23.29 6.59
N ASN A 50 -41.41 -22.82 7.69
CA ASN A 50 -41.22 -21.45 8.18
C ASN A 50 -39.76 -21.20 8.59
N LEU A 51 -39.09 -22.17 9.21
CA LEU A 51 -37.67 -22.04 9.55
C LEU A 51 -36.78 -21.94 8.30
N MET A 52 -37.06 -22.72 7.26
CA MET A 52 -36.35 -22.61 5.98
C MET A 52 -36.57 -21.25 5.30
N ILE A 53 -37.81 -20.73 5.35
CA ILE A 53 -38.14 -19.40 4.81
C ILE A 53 -37.42 -18.31 5.60
N ASP A 54 -37.37 -18.42 6.93
CA ASP A 54 -36.68 -17.46 7.79
C ASP A 54 -35.17 -17.49 7.57
N ASP A 55 -34.57 -18.67 7.40
CA ASP A 55 -33.16 -18.81 7.02
C ASP A 55 -32.87 -18.23 5.63
N ILE A 56 -33.76 -18.41 4.65
CA ILE A 56 -33.64 -17.79 3.32
C ILE A 56 -33.67 -16.27 3.45
N HIS A 57 -34.63 -15.71 4.20
CA HIS A 57 -34.70 -14.27 4.43
C HIS A 57 -33.47 -13.73 5.17
N ARG A 58 -32.95 -14.47 6.15
CA ARG A 58 -31.70 -14.11 6.83
C ARG A 58 -30.53 -14.07 5.85
N MET A 59 -30.38 -15.11 5.03
CA MET A 59 -29.32 -15.18 4.02
C MET A 59 -29.45 -14.06 2.97
N GLU A 60 -30.66 -13.74 2.50
CA GLU A 60 -30.89 -12.62 1.57
C GLU A 60 -30.50 -11.27 2.18
N ASN A 61 -30.85 -11.04 3.45
CA ASN A 61 -30.45 -9.83 4.17
C ASN A 61 -28.94 -9.75 4.37
N GLU A 62 -28.29 -10.87 4.71
CA GLU A 62 -26.84 -10.96 4.82
C GLU A 62 -26.16 -10.66 3.47
N ILE A 63 -26.63 -11.26 2.37
CA ILE A 63 -26.14 -11.00 1.02
C ILE A 63 -26.29 -9.53 0.64
N SER A 64 -27.45 -8.93 0.92
CA SER A 64 -27.71 -7.51 0.67
C SER A 64 -26.73 -6.62 1.44
N SER A 65 -26.49 -6.93 2.72
CA SER A 65 -25.54 -6.20 3.56
C SER A 65 -24.09 -6.33 3.05
N LEU A 66 -23.69 -7.54 2.64
CA LEU A 66 -22.37 -7.82 2.09
C LEU A 66 -22.12 -7.07 0.78
N LYS A 67 -23.12 -6.99 -0.09
CA LYS A 67 -23.02 -6.25 -1.36
C LYS A 67 -22.75 -4.76 -1.11
N SER A 68 -23.46 -4.16 -0.14
CA SER A 68 -23.23 -2.77 0.24
C SER A 68 -21.82 -2.53 0.82
N PHE A 69 -21.27 -3.53 1.53
CA PHE A 69 -19.92 -3.47 2.08
C PHE A 69 -18.87 -3.61 0.97
N GLN A 70 -19.09 -4.52 0.01
CA GLN A 70 -18.24 -4.71 -1.15
C GLN A 70 -18.12 -3.44 -1.99
N ASP A 71 -19.24 -2.76 -2.28
CA ASP A 71 -19.24 -1.53 -3.06
C ASP A 71 -18.44 -0.43 -2.34
N LYS A 72 -18.63 -0.27 -1.03
CA LYS A 72 -17.87 0.68 -0.21
C LYS A 72 -16.38 0.33 -0.14
N PHE A 73 -16.06 -0.97 -0.05
CA PHE A 73 -14.68 -1.44 -0.06
C PHE A 73 -13.99 -1.09 -1.37
N HIS A 74 -14.61 -1.37 -2.51
CA HIS A 74 -14.07 -1.01 -3.83
C HIS A 74 -13.95 0.51 -4.03
N GLU A 75 -14.90 1.29 -3.53
CA GLU A 75 -14.81 2.75 -3.56
C GLU A 75 -13.59 3.26 -2.78
N LYS A 76 -13.40 2.73 -1.56
CA LYS A 76 -12.26 3.09 -0.71
C LYS A 76 -10.93 2.63 -1.29
N ASP A 77 -10.84 1.39 -1.74
CA ASP A 77 -9.65 0.82 -2.37
C ASP A 77 -9.25 1.63 -3.63
N LYS A 78 -10.23 2.01 -4.46
CA LYS A 78 -9.99 2.89 -5.62
C LYS A 78 -9.49 4.27 -5.19
N SER A 79 -10.08 4.86 -4.16
CA SER A 79 -9.64 6.16 -3.65
C SER A 79 -8.22 6.11 -3.08
N GLU A 80 -7.87 5.03 -2.39
CA GLU A 80 -6.54 4.78 -1.84
C GLU A 80 -5.51 4.65 -2.96
N ALA A 81 -5.81 3.85 -3.99
CA ALA A 81 -4.95 3.67 -5.15
C ALA A 81 -4.64 5.02 -5.83
N ILE A 82 -5.66 5.85 -6.08
CA ILE A 82 -5.48 7.20 -6.65
C ILE A 82 -4.61 8.08 -5.75
N LEU A 83 -4.83 8.04 -4.44
CA LEU A 83 -4.07 8.85 -3.49
C LEU A 83 -2.61 8.41 -3.40
N LYS A 84 -2.36 7.10 -3.43
CA LYS A 84 -1.04 6.48 -3.41
C LYS A 84 -0.25 6.80 -4.67
N GLU A 85 -0.89 6.79 -5.83
CA GLU A 85 -0.29 7.21 -7.09
C GLU A 85 0.14 8.69 -7.03
N LYS A 86 -0.77 9.57 -6.61
CA LYS A 86 -0.47 11.00 -6.42
C LYS A 86 0.67 11.23 -5.43
N LEU A 87 0.69 10.48 -4.33
CA LEU A 87 1.74 10.56 -3.32
C LEU A 87 3.09 10.10 -3.86
N THR A 88 3.11 9.02 -4.66
CA THR A 88 4.35 8.48 -5.24
C THR A 88 4.94 9.47 -6.25
N ALA A 89 4.12 10.06 -7.11
CA ALA A 89 4.54 11.12 -8.02
C ALA A 89 5.05 12.37 -7.26
N TYR A 90 4.38 12.74 -6.17
CA TYR A 90 4.78 13.86 -5.32
C TYR A 90 6.14 13.61 -4.65
N LYS A 91 6.33 12.42 -4.06
CA LYS A 91 7.59 12.01 -3.43
C LYS A 91 8.75 12.04 -4.42
N LEU A 92 8.57 11.49 -5.63
CA LEU A 92 9.61 11.48 -6.65
C LEU A 92 10.03 12.90 -7.04
N SER A 93 9.06 13.81 -7.22
CA SER A 93 9.32 15.21 -7.53
C SER A 93 10.04 15.94 -6.39
N GLU A 94 9.71 15.67 -5.14
CA GLU A 94 10.40 16.27 -3.99
C GLU A 94 11.83 15.76 -3.83
N ILE A 95 12.05 14.47 -4.04
CA ILE A 95 13.40 13.88 -4.02
C ILE A 95 14.25 14.49 -5.14
N ALA A 96 13.72 14.57 -6.37
CA ALA A 96 14.42 15.17 -7.50
C ALA A 96 14.78 16.65 -7.24
N TYR A 97 13.84 17.42 -6.68
CA TYR A 97 14.08 18.82 -6.28
C TYR A 97 15.18 18.94 -5.22
N ASN A 98 15.09 18.15 -4.14
CA ASN A 98 16.05 18.20 -3.05
C ASN A 98 17.45 17.80 -3.51
N VAL A 99 17.57 16.76 -4.34
CA VAL A 99 18.84 16.34 -4.93
C VAL A 99 19.40 17.41 -5.85
N SER A 100 18.58 17.98 -6.73
CA SER A 100 18.99 19.02 -7.69
C SER A 100 19.53 20.27 -6.98
N ILE A 101 18.83 20.77 -5.96
CA ILE A 101 19.28 21.94 -5.20
C ILE A 101 20.53 21.62 -4.37
N SER A 102 20.56 20.48 -3.68
CA SER A 102 21.71 20.11 -2.84
C SER A 102 22.97 19.93 -3.68
N MET A 103 22.84 19.28 -4.84
CA MET A 103 23.95 19.10 -5.79
C MET A 103 24.37 20.41 -6.43
N GLY A 104 23.43 21.27 -6.83
CA GLY A 104 23.72 22.60 -7.37
C GLY A 104 24.47 23.48 -6.36
N ALA A 105 24.02 23.49 -5.10
CA ALA A 105 24.69 24.20 -4.01
C ALA A 105 26.11 23.68 -3.74
N LEU A 106 26.29 22.35 -3.81
CA LEU A 106 27.61 21.72 -3.69
C LEU A 106 28.56 22.19 -4.81
N PHE A 107 28.11 22.18 -6.06
CA PHE A 107 28.90 22.66 -7.21
C PHE A 107 29.25 24.15 -7.11
N ILE A 108 28.35 24.99 -6.60
CA ILE A 108 28.63 26.40 -6.32
C ILE A 108 29.71 26.54 -5.22
N GLY A 109 29.62 25.75 -4.15
CA GLY A 109 30.64 25.73 -3.09
C GLY A 109 32.02 25.29 -3.57
N ILE A 110 32.07 24.27 -4.42
CA ILE A 110 33.33 23.79 -5.04
C ILE A 110 33.89 24.83 -6.02
N ALA A 111 33.03 25.54 -6.76
CA ALA A 111 33.47 26.58 -7.68
C ALA A 111 34.26 27.71 -6.98
N ILE A 112 33.88 28.07 -5.74
CA ILE A 112 34.62 29.06 -4.93
C ILE A 112 36.05 28.58 -4.66
N LYS A 113 36.26 27.28 -4.44
CA LYS A 113 37.59 26.70 -4.20
C LYS A 113 38.42 26.54 -5.47
N LEU A 114 37.78 26.35 -6.62
CA LEU A 114 38.45 26.14 -7.91
C LEU A 114 38.56 27.43 -8.75
N TRP A 115 38.33 28.59 -8.14
CA TRP A 115 38.35 29.88 -8.85
C TRP A 115 39.70 30.19 -9.50
N ASP A 116 40.79 29.74 -8.88
CA ASP A 116 42.17 29.93 -9.38
C ASP A 116 42.42 29.16 -10.69
N ILE A 117 41.63 28.13 -10.97
CA ILE A 117 41.70 27.36 -12.21
C ILE A 117 40.55 27.82 -13.10
N GLU A 118 40.77 28.91 -13.86
CA GLU A 118 39.72 29.65 -14.57
C GLU A 118 38.69 28.77 -15.30
N ILE A 119 39.15 27.75 -16.04
CA ILE A 119 38.27 26.89 -16.86
C ILE A 119 37.37 26.03 -15.97
N TYR A 120 37.93 25.38 -14.95
CA TYR A 120 37.18 24.47 -14.08
C TYR A 120 36.27 25.23 -13.10
N GLY A 121 36.72 26.39 -12.61
CA GLY A 121 35.89 27.28 -11.78
C GLY A 121 34.65 27.80 -12.53
N LYS A 122 34.83 28.32 -13.75
CA LYS A 122 33.73 28.79 -14.60
C LYS A 122 32.75 27.65 -14.96
N LEU A 123 33.26 26.46 -15.27
CA LEU A 123 32.44 25.29 -15.61
C LEU A 123 31.60 24.80 -14.41
N SER A 124 32.22 24.68 -13.23
CA SER A 124 31.55 24.26 -11.99
C SER A 124 30.47 25.25 -11.56
N LEU A 125 30.74 26.55 -11.68
CA LEU A 125 29.78 27.61 -11.36
C LEU A 125 28.57 27.57 -12.31
N GLY A 126 28.82 27.43 -13.62
CA GLY A 126 27.75 27.33 -14.62
C GLY A 126 26.87 26.11 -14.42
N ALA A 127 27.47 24.94 -14.19
CA ALA A 127 26.74 23.70 -13.90
C ALA A 127 25.91 23.81 -12.61
N GLY A 128 26.46 24.41 -11.55
CA GLY A 128 25.75 24.63 -10.29
C GLY A 128 24.53 25.53 -10.41
N ILE A 129 24.65 26.64 -11.15
CA ILE A 129 23.54 27.58 -11.40
C ILE A 129 22.43 26.91 -12.24
N ILE A 130 22.80 26.18 -13.30
CA ILE A 130 21.83 25.49 -14.15
C ILE A 130 21.06 24.43 -13.35
N LEU A 131 21.76 23.63 -12.53
CA LEU A 131 21.13 22.64 -11.66
C LEU A 131 20.17 23.30 -10.68
N TRP A 132 20.61 24.36 -10.00
CA TRP A 132 19.78 25.07 -9.03
C TRP A 132 18.53 25.71 -9.65
N LEU A 133 18.66 26.30 -10.85
CA LEU A 133 17.53 26.85 -11.61
C LEU A 133 16.59 25.75 -12.12
N SER A 134 17.13 24.61 -12.58
CA SER A 134 16.31 23.48 -13.05
C SER A 134 15.41 22.93 -11.93
N GLY A 135 15.96 22.75 -10.72
CA GLY A 135 15.19 22.33 -9.55
C GLY A 135 14.11 23.36 -9.18
N SER A 136 14.47 24.64 -9.16
CA SER A 136 13.54 25.74 -8.86
C SER A 136 12.39 25.82 -9.87
N ALA A 137 12.69 25.68 -11.17
CA ALA A 137 11.70 25.67 -12.24
C ALA A 137 10.77 24.44 -12.16
N MET A 138 11.29 23.26 -11.84
CA MET A 138 10.50 22.04 -11.66
C MET A 138 9.46 22.18 -10.54
N LYS A 139 9.84 22.84 -9.43
CA LYS A 139 8.92 23.11 -8.31
C LYS A 139 7.86 24.16 -8.67
N LEU A 140 8.25 25.22 -9.38
CA LEU A 140 7.35 26.29 -9.82
C LEU A 140 6.36 25.81 -10.89
N GLY A 141 6.84 25.12 -11.93
CA GLY A 141 5.99 24.57 -12.99
C GLY A 141 4.93 23.61 -12.44
N ARG A 142 5.29 22.81 -11.43
CA ARG A 142 4.33 21.93 -10.74
C ARG A 142 3.31 22.69 -9.89
N MET A 143 3.68 23.80 -9.24
CA MET A 143 2.71 24.62 -8.49
C MET A 143 1.69 25.29 -9.40
N ILE A 144 2.06 25.60 -10.65
CA ILE A 144 1.19 26.22 -11.64
C ILE A 144 0.33 25.18 -12.37
N ALA A 145 0.83 23.95 -12.54
CA ALA A 145 0.11 22.85 -13.19
C ALA A 145 -0.87 22.08 -12.26
N LYS A 146 -1.04 22.54 -11.01
CA LYS A 146 -1.91 21.94 -10.00
C LYS A 146 -3.22 22.71 -9.90
#